data_AF-A0A2G5K6P8-F1
#
_entry.id   AF-A0A2G5K6P8-F1
#
_cell.length_a   1.000
_cell.length_b   1.000
_cell.length_c   1.000
_cell.angle_alpha   90.00
_cell.angle_beta   90.00
_cell.angle_gamma   90.00
#
_symmetry.space_group_name_H-M   'P 1'
#
loop_
_entity.id
_entity.type
_entity.pdbx_description
1 polymer ?
#
loop_
_entity_poly.entity_id
_entity_poly.type
_entity_poly.pdbx_seq_one_letter_code
_entity_poly.pdbx_strand_id
1 'polypeptide(L)'
;MTKATTRKHATLYRMVMSDHMCPYGLKAKDLLERHGFKVEDRHLESREEVDAFKAQHDIKTTPQIFIGDERIGGFDDLSDHLGKPAKAKDGKTYQPVIALFSIAALLAVVVTWLTLEALFTGRTIELFISISMVLLGLQKLQDVERFATMFLNYDLLAQRWVRYGYIYPFVETGAGLLMMAGVLTWLSAPAALFVAGIGAISVFKAVYIDKRELKCACVGGDSKVPLGFISLTENLMMIGMAMWMLAKL
;
A
#
# COMPACT_ATOMS: atom_id res chain seq x y z
N MET A 1 13.58 -37.30 32.73
CA MET A 1 13.14 -37.84 31.43
C MET A 1 13.24 -36.73 30.39
N THR A 2 14.30 -36.76 29.60
CA THR A 2 14.63 -35.80 28.53
C THR A 2 13.68 -36.03 27.35
N LYS A 3 12.81 -35.06 27.08
CA LYS A 3 11.92 -35.04 25.92
C LYS A 3 12.81 -34.93 24.67
N ALA A 4 12.97 -36.02 23.93
CA ALA A 4 13.71 -36.02 22.67
C ALA A 4 13.08 -34.98 21.73
N THR A 5 13.80 -33.90 21.46
CA THR A 5 13.44 -32.92 20.44
C THR A 5 13.65 -33.60 19.09
N THR A 6 12.64 -34.31 18.60
CA THR A 6 12.60 -34.75 17.20
C THR A 6 12.72 -33.50 16.35
N ARG A 7 13.91 -33.28 15.75
CA ARG A 7 14.09 -32.24 14.74
C ARG A 7 13.06 -32.50 13.66
N LYS A 8 12.08 -31.60 13.56
CA LYS A 8 11.02 -31.73 12.55
C LYS A 8 11.70 -31.56 11.19
N HIS A 9 11.64 -32.59 10.35
CA HIS A 9 12.20 -32.55 9.00
C HIS A 9 11.14 -32.07 8.02
N ALA A 10 11.52 -31.18 7.11
CA ALA A 10 10.67 -30.72 6.03
C ALA A 10 11.43 -30.77 4.71
N THR A 11 10.76 -31.19 3.65
CA THR A 11 11.32 -31.20 2.29
C THR A 11 10.61 -30.13 1.47
N LEU A 12 11.40 -29.26 0.85
CA LEU A 12 10.92 -28.15 0.03
C LEU A 12 11.39 -28.36 -1.39
N TYR A 13 10.45 -28.43 -2.33
CA TYR A 13 10.73 -28.39 -3.76
C TYR A 13 10.46 -27.00 -4.30
N ARG A 14 11.49 -26.33 -4.84
CA ARG A 14 11.35 -24.97 -5.41
C ARG A 14 12.17 -24.79 -6.68
N MET A 15 11.71 -23.89 -7.54
CA MET A 15 12.43 -23.54 -8.76
C MET A 15 13.66 -22.68 -8.44
N VAL A 16 14.80 -23.11 -8.97
CA VAL A 16 16.11 -22.44 -8.91
C VAL A 16 16.74 -22.59 -10.29
N MET A 17 16.28 -21.77 -11.22
CA MET A 17 16.81 -21.74 -12.59
C MET A 17 17.75 -20.54 -12.72
N SER A 18 18.68 -20.58 -13.69
CA SER A 18 19.63 -19.49 -13.94
C SER A 18 18.95 -18.14 -14.22
N ASP A 19 17.74 -18.16 -14.79
CA ASP A 19 16.93 -16.99 -15.15
C ASP A 19 15.72 -16.77 -14.23
N HIS A 20 15.43 -17.68 -13.30
CA HIS A 20 14.23 -17.61 -12.47
C HIS A 20 14.40 -18.25 -11.08
N MET A 21 14.28 -17.40 -10.06
CA MET A 21 14.28 -17.81 -8.65
C MET A 21 12.89 -17.67 -8.06
N CYS A 22 12.34 -18.75 -7.49
CA CYS A 22 11.02 -18.72 -6.87
C CYS A 22 11.00 -17.95 -5.53
N PRO A 23 10.35 -16.76 -5.44
CA PRO A 23 10.35 -15.96 -4.21
C PRO A 23 9.55 -16.62 -3.08
N TYR A 24 8.46 -17.32 -3.43
CA TYR A 24 7.64 -18.05 -2.45
C TYR A 24 8.36 -19.28 -1.90
N GLY A 25 9.24 -19.92 -2.68
CA GLY A 25 10.10 -20.99 -2.21
C GLY A 25 11.08 -20.51 -1.14
N LEU A 26 11.73 -19.36 -1.35
CA LEU A 26 12.61 -18.76 -0.35
C LEU A 26 11.85 -18.38 0.93
N LYS A 27 10.65 -17.80 0.80
CA LYS A 27 9.79 -17.50 1.95
C LYS A 27 9.37 -18.76 2.71
N ALA A 28 9.06 -19.85 2.00
CA ALA A 28 8.72 -21.14 2.62
C ALA A 28 9.91 -21.71 3.41
N LYS A 29 11.12 -21.65 2.83
CA LYS A 29 12.36 -22.07 3.49
C LYS A 29 12.61 -21.31 4.79
N ASP A 30 12.60 -19.98 4.71
CA ASP A 30 12.78 -19.10 5.89
C ASP A 30 11.71 -19.36 6.96
N LEU A 31 10.45 -19.57 6.53
CA LEU A 31 9.35 -19.86 7.45
C LEU A 31 9.56 -21.18 8.20
N LEU A 32 9.95 -22.24 7.49
CA LEU A 32 10.25 -23.55 8.08
C LEU A 32 11.44 -23.47 9.04
N GLU A 33 12.54 -22.82 8.65
CA GLU A 33 13.74 -22.68 9.47
C GLU A 33 13.44 -21.92 10.78
N ARG A 34 12.64 -20.84 10.72
CA ARG A 34 12.20 -20.08 11.91
C ARG A 34 11.33 -20.89 12.87
N HIS A 35 10.62 -21.91 12.39
CA HIS A 35 9.82 -22.81 13.23
C HIS A 35 10.63 -24.05 13.69
N GLY A 36 11.95 -24.04 13.50
CA GLY A 36 12.86 -25.07 13.99
C GLY A 36 12.90 -26.33 13.13
N PHE A 37 12.40 -26.28 11.88
CA PHE A 37 12.50 -27.40 10.96
C PHE A 37 13.90 -27.48 10.35
N LYS A 38 14.40 -28.71 10.14
CA LYS A 38 15.54 -28.95 9.26
C LYS A 38 15.00 -29.11 7.84
N VAL A 39 15.30 -28.15 6.97
CA VAL A 39 14.79 -28.10 5.60
C VAL A 39 15.74 -28.81 4.65
N GLU A 40 15.23 -29.83 3.96
CA GLU A 40 15.85 -30.39 2.76
C GLU A 40 15.35 -29.60 1.54
N ASP A 41 16.20 -28.71 1.05
CA ASP A 41 15.90 -27.78 -0.04
C ASP A 41 16.25 -28.43 -1.39
N ARG A 42 15.26 -29.00 -2.08
CA ARG A 42 15.39 -29.66 -3.38
C ARG A 42 15.07 -28.67 -4.50
N HIS A 43 16.04 -28.44 -5.37
CA HIS A 43 15.95 -27.49 -6.46
C HIS A 43 15.44 -28.17 -7.72
N LEU A 44 14.55 -27.47 -8.41
CA LEU A 44 14.12 -27.79 -9.78
C LEU A 44 14.83 -26.78 -10.68
N GLU A 45 15.79 -27.24 -11.46
CA GLU A 45 16.78 -26.41 -12.17
C GLU A 45 16.42 -26.22 -13.65
N SER A 46 15.44 -26.96 -14.16
CA SER A 46 14.95 -26.87 -15.54
C SER A 46 13.42 -26.86 -15.62
N ARG A 47 12.87 -26.36 -16.74
CA ARG A 47 11.40 -26.37 -16.96
C ARG A 47 10.89 -27.81 -17.09
N GLU A 48 11.66 -28.66 -17.72
CA GLU A 48 11.38 -30.09 -17.88
C GLU A 48 11.26 -30.77 -16.52
N GLU A 49 12.16 -30.47 -15.57
CA GLU A 49 12.07 -30.97 -14.19
C GLU A 49 10.84 -30.43 -13.46
N VAL A 50 10.51 -29.15 -13.64
CA VAL A 50 9.33 -28.54 -13.02
C VAL A 50 8.05 -29.20 -13.53
N ASP A 51 7.94 -29.42 -14.84
CA ASP A 51 6.75 -30.01 -15.45
C ASP A 51 6.66 -31.51 -15.16
N ALA A 52 7.79 -32.22 -15.14
CA ALA A 52 7.85 -33.61 -14.68
C ALA A 52 7.42 -33.75 -13.21
N PHE A 53 7.92 -32.88 -12.33
CA PHE A 53 7.54 -32.85 -10.92
C PHE A 53 6.04 -32.55 -10.74
N LYS A 54 5.51 -31.59 -11.51
CA LYS A 54 4.08 -31.28 -11.50
C LYS A 54 3.22 -32.45 -11.94
N ALA A 55 3.60 -33.14 -13.01
CA ALA A 55 2.90 -34.31 -13.52
C ALA A 55 2.97 -35.49 -12.54
N GLN A 56 4.15 -35.74 -11.95
CA GLN A 56 4.36 -36.83 -11.00
C GLN A 56 3.52 -36.66 -9.73
N HIS A 57 3.36 -35.43 -9.24
CA HIS A 57 2.64 -35.15 -7.99
C HIS A 57 1.20 -34.65 -8.18
N ASP A 58 0.71 -34.57 -9.42
CA ASP A 58 -0.60 -34.03 -9.82
C ASP A 58 -0.87 -32.65 -9.21
N ILE A 59 0.04 -31.70 -9.48
CA ILE A 59 -0.01 -30.33 -8.95
C ILE A 59 0.19 -29.30 -10.05
N LYS A 60 -0.34 -28.10 -9.82
CA LYS A 60 -0.28 -27.00 -10.81
C LYS A 60 0.83 -25.99 -10.51
N THR A 61 1.31 -25.93 -9.27
CA THR A 61 2.17 -24.86 -8.77
C THR A 61 3.34 -25.39 -7.97
N THR A 62 4.42 -24.61 -7.96
CA THR A 62 5.56 -24.73 -7.05
C THR A 62 5.70 -23.39 -6.29
N PRO A 63 6.29 -23.35 -5.08
CA PRO A 63 6.95 -24.44 -4.37
C PRO A 63 5.98 -25.45 -3.76
N GLN A 64 6.47 -26.66 -3.47
CA GLN A 64 5.74 -27.65 -2.68
C GLN A 64 6.52 -28.02 -1.41
N ILE A 65 5.80 -28.07 -0.30
CA ILE A 65 6.32 -28.36 1.03
C ILE A 65 5.75 -29.70 1.52
N PHE A 66 6.64 -30.52 2.06
CA PHE A 66 6.35 -31.78 2.73
C PHE A 66 6.92 -31.73 4.15
N ILE A 67 6.17 -32.21 5.14
CA ILE A 67 6.62 -32.34 6.53
C ILE A 67 6.50 -33.81 6.90
N GLY A 68 7.63 -34.50 7.09
CA GLY A 68 7.63 -35.95 7.11
C GLY A 68 7.06 -36.52 5.80
N ASP A 69 6.08 -37.41 5.91
CA ASP A 69 5.40 -38.02 4.75
C ASP A 69 4.16 -37.23 4.28
N GLU A 70 3.77 -36.18 5.01
CA GLU A 70 2.58 -35.39 4.72
C GLU A 70 2.88 -34.25 3.72
N ARG A 71 2.12 -34.20 2.63
CA ARG A 71 2.17 -33.07 1.68
C ARG A 71 1.35 -31.91 2.23
N ILE A 72 2.03 -30.83 2.60
CA ILE A 72 1.39 -29.60 3.08
C ILE A 72 0.82 -28.78 1.92
N GLY A 73 1.56 -28.67 0.81
CA GLY A 73 1.13 -27.88 -0.35
C GLY A 73 2.07 -26.71 -0.63
N GLY A 74 1.52 -25.54 -0.98
CA GLY A 74 2.27 -24.33 -1.28
C GLY A 74 2.59 -23.48 -0.06
N PHE A 75 3.07 -22.25 -0.29
CA PHE A 75 3.43 -21.33 0.80
C PHE A 75 2.24 -20.89 1.67
N ASP A 76 1.07 -20.71 1.07
CA ASP A 76 -0.16 -20.37 1.80
C ASP A 76 -0.55 -21.53 2.73
N ASP A 77 -0.59 -22.76 2.21
CA ASP A 77 -0.92 -23.96 2.99
C ASP A 77 0.07 -24.20 4.14
N LEU A 78 1.36 -23.93 3.91
CA LEU A 78 2.38 -23.97 4.97
C LEU A 78 2.13 -22.92 6.06
N SER A 79 1.73 -21.70 5.67
CA SER A 79 1.43 -20.65 6.63
C SER A 79 0.25 -21.05 7.52
N ASP A 80 -0.79 -21.62 6.92
CA ASP A 80 -1.97 -22.11 7.62
C ASP A 80 -1.64 -23.29 8.55
N HIS A 81 -0.85 -24.26 8.07
CA HIS A 81 -0.40 -25.41 8.86
C HIS A 81 0.41 -24.99 10.10
N LEU A 82 1.23 -23.93 10.00
CA LEU A 82 2.02 -23.41 11.12
C LEU A 82 1.22 -22.47 12.03
N GLY A 83 -0.10 -22.36 11.85
CA GLY A 83 -0.97 -21.54 12.68
C GLY A 83 -0.76 -20.03 12.47
N LYS A 84 -0.13 -19.61 11.37
CA LYS A 84 -0.21 -18.21 10.96
C LYS A 84 -1.59 -17.98 10.36
N PRO A 85 -2.29 -16.91 10.76
CA PRO A 85 -3.57 -16.60 10.14
C PRO A 85 -3.35 -16.45 8.64
N ALA A 86 -4.10 -17.23 7.84
CA ALA A 86 -4.17 -17.08 6.40
C ALA A 86 -4.27 -15.59 6.10
N LYS A 87 -3.35 -15.03 5.32
CA LYS A 87 -3.53 -13.65 4.85
C LYS A 87 -4.85 -13.65 4.09
N ALA A 88 -5.88 -13.02 4.66
CA ALA A 88 -7.16 -12.88 4.00
C ALA A 88 -6.89 -12.37 2.58
N LYS A 89 -7.22 -13.20 1.58
CA LYS A 89 -6.91 -12.89 0.17
C LYS A 89 -7.53 -11.56 -0.27
N ASP A 90 -8.48 -11.01 0.49
CA ASP A 90 -9.09 -9.69 0.33
C ASP A 90 -9.13 -8.80 1.58
N GLY A 91 -8.21 -8.98 2.54
CA GLY A 91 -8.16 -8.15 3.75
C GLY A 91 -7.85 -6.67 3.46
N LYS A 92 -8.68 -5.76 3.99
CA LYS A 92 -8.43 -4.31 4.00
C LYS A 92 -7.05 -4.06 4.62
N THR A 93 -6.16 -3.39 3.88
CA THR A 93 -4.78 -3.16 4.32
C THR A 93 -4.53 -1.67 4.54
N TYR A 94 -4.20 -1.29 5.78
CA TYR A 94 -3.90 0.10 6.14
C TYR A 94 -2.40 0.40 6.24
N GLN A 95 -1.53 -0.61 6.15
CA GLN A 95 -0.09 -0.48 6.34
C GLN A 95 0.56 0.59 5.44
N PRO A 96 0.27 0.68 4.13
CA PRO A 96 0.84 1.74 3.28
C PRO A 96 0.46 3.15 3.72
N VAL A 97 -0.78 3.32 4.20
CA VAL A 97 -1.31 4.62 4.64
C VAL A 97 -0.66 5.03 5.97
N ILE A 98 -0.59 4.10 6.91
CA ILE A 98 0.08 4.32 8.19
C ILE A 98 1.55 4.69 7.95
N ALA A 99 2.24 3.97 7.07
CA ALA A 99 3.63 4.28 6.72
C ALA A 99 3.76 5.70 6.13
N LEU A 100 2.90 6.07 5.18
CA LEU A 100 2.92 7.38 4.54
C LEU A 100 2.73 8.51 5.55
N PHE A 101 1.66 8.47 6.36
CA PHE A 101 1.40 9.51 7.35
C PHE A 101 2.44 9.54 8.48
N SER A 102 2.98 8.37 8.88
CA SER A 102 4.06 8.32 9.87
C SER A 102 5.32 9.00 9.35
N ILE A 103 5.72 8.71 8.11
CA ILE A 103 6.88 9.36 7.47
C ILE A 103 6.62 10.86 7.27
N ALA A 104 5.41 11.26 6.86
CA ALA A 104 5.05 12.67 6.74
C ALA A 104 5.17 13.42 8.07
N ALA A 105 4.70 12.82 9.18
CA ALA A 105 4.81 13.41 10.51
C ALA A 105 6.26 13.54 10.97
N LEU A 106 7.07 12.50 10.77
CA LEU A 106 8.50 12.53 11.10
C LEU A 106 9.24 13.59 10.28
N LEU A 107 8.97 13.69 8.97
CA LEU A 107 9.55 14.73 8.12
C LEU A 107 9.13 16.14 8.57
N ALA A 108 7.87 16.34 8.94
CA ALA A 108 7.40 17.63 9.43
C ALA A 108 8.11 18.04 10.73
N VAL A 109 8.30 17.11 11.67
CA VAL A 109 9.06 17.35 12.90
C VAL A 109 10.52 17.64 12.59
N VAL A 110 11.17 16.84 11.73
CA VAL A 110 12.58 17.06 11.34
C VAL A 110 12.78 18.43 10.69
N VAL A 111 11.92 18.80 9.73
CA VAL A 111 12.02 20.10 9.06
C VAL A 111 11.77 21.25 10.05
N THR A 112 10.78 21.11 10.94
CA THR A 112 10.53 22.13 11.98
C THR A 112 11.74 22.28 12.91
N TRP A 113 12.29 21.15 13.38
CA TRP A 113 13.45 21.13 14.25
C TRP A 113 14.66 21.81 13.62
N LEU A 114 14.95 21.49 12.35
CA LEU A 114 16.08 22.06 11.61
C LEU A 114 15.95 23.55 11.28
N THR A 115 14.72 24.09 11.26
CA THR A 115 14.48 25.48 10.84
C THR A 115 14.13 26.43 11.98
N LEU A 116 13.52 25.91 13.05
CA LEU A 116 12.98 26.71 14.15
C LEU A 116 13.54 26.30 15.53
N GLU A 117 14.40 25.26 15.60
CA GLU A 117 14.93 24.69 16.85
C GLU A 117 13.82 24.28 17.85
N ALA A 118 12.62 24.04 17.34
CA ALA A 118 11.44 23.66 18.10
C ALA A 118 10.80 22.40 17.50
N LEU A 119 10.32 21.49 18.36
CA LEU A 119 9.75 20.22 17.91
C LEU A 119 8.28 20.34 17.49
N PHE A 120 7.51 21.18 18.17
CA PHE A 120 6.07 21.31 17.94
C PHE A 120 5.67 22.77 17.88
N THR A 121 5.32 23.23 16.68
CA THR A 121 4.76 24.57 16.44
C THR A 121 3.58 24.47 15.46
N GLY A 122 2.85 25.57 15.27
CA GLY A 122 1.83 25.64 14.20
C GLY A 122 2.40 25.31 12.82
N ARG A 123 3.69 25.60 12.59
CA ARG A 123 4.40 25.26 11.34
C ARG A 123 4.55 23.76 11.14
N THR A 124 4.69 22.98 12.21
CA THR A 124 4.77 21.51 12.15
C THR A 124 3.49 20.91 11.58
N ILE A 125 2.33 21.45 11.97
CA ILE A 125 1.03 20.99 11.47
C ILE A 125 0.86 21.35 9.98
N GLU A 126 1.22 22.58 9.59
CA GLU A 126 1.20 23.01 8.18
C GLU A 126 2.10 22.12 7.31
N LEU A 127 3.33 21.86 7.75
CA LEU A 127 4.27 20.98 7.05
C LEU A 127 3.77 19.55 7.00
N PHE A 128 3.18 19.03 8.07
CA PHE A 128 2.61 17.68 8.08
C PHE A 128 1.53 17.51 7.02
N ILE A 129 0.59 18.45 6.92
CA ILE A 129 -0.49 18.40 5.94
C ILE A 129 0.09 18.51 4.51
N SER A 130 0.97 19.49 4.27
CA SER A 130 1.57 19.68 2.95
C SER A 130 2.41 18.48 2.49
N ILE A 131 3.26 17.94 3.37
CA ILE A 131 4.08 16.76 3.08
C ILE A 131 3.20 15.55 2.81
N SER A 132 2.12 15.37 3.59
CA SER A 132 1.16 14.27 3.35
C SER A 132 0.51 14.40 1.97
N MET A 133 0.09 15.61 1.58
CA MET A 133 -0.47 15.87 0.23
C MET A 133 0.54 15.54 -0.87
N VAL A 134 1.80 15.96 -0.72
CA VAL A 134 2.86 15.68 -1.71
C VAL A 134 3.14 14.18 -1.82
N LEU A 135 3.20 13.46 -0.70
CA LEU A 135 3.42 12.01 -0.71
C LEU A 135 2.24 11.24 -1.33
N LEU A 136 1.00 11.63 -1.04
CA LEU A 136 -0.19 11.03 -1.65
C LEU A 136 -0.27 11.39 -3.15
N GLY A 137 0.03 12.64 -3.50
CA GLY A 137 0.15 13.10 -4.88
C GLY A 137 1.20 12.29 -5.67
N LEU A 138 2.36 12.02 -5.08
CA LEU A 138 3.39 11.16 -5.66
C LEU A 138 2.87 9.74 -5.94
N GLN A 139 2.11 9.14 -5.03
CA GLN A 139 1.50 7.82 -5.24
C GLN A 139 0.49 7.83 -6.40
N LYS A 140 -0.25 8.94 -6.58
CA LYS A 140 -1.18 9.13 -7.70
C LYS A 140 -0.42 9.31 -9.03
N LEU A 141 0.75 9.95 -9.00
CA LEU A 141 1.60 10.19 -10.17
C LEU A 141 2.40 8.97 -10.64
N GLN A 142 2.64 7.97 -9.77
CA GLN A 142 3.34 6.73 -10.16
C GLN A 142 2.63 5.96 -11.27
N ASP A 143 1.29 5.99 -11.29
CA ASP A 143 0.47 5.35 -12.30
C ASP A 143 -0.81 6.17 -12.52
N VAL A 144 -0.68 7.22 -13.34
CA VAL A 144 -1.77 8.18 -13.61
C VAL A 144 -2.95 7.52 -14.30
N GLU A 145 -2.71 6.57 -15.21
CA GLU A 145 -3.77 5.87 -15.95
C GLU A 145 -4.65 5.05 -15.00
N ARG A 146 -4.00 4.28 -14.12
CA ARG A 146 -4.70 3.47 -13.13
C ARG A 146 -5.36 4.34 -12.08
N PHE A 147 -4.74 5.45 -11.67
CA PHE A 147 -5.37 6.44 -10.79
C PHE A 147 -6.64 7.01 -11.44
N ALA A 148 -6.56 7.54 -12.65
CA ALA A 148 -7.68 8.17 -13.34
C ALA A 148 -8.84 7.18 -13.51
N THR A 149 -8.54 5.95 -13.90
CA THR A 149 -9.53 4.85 -14.02
C THR A 149 -10.24 4.58 -12.69
N MET A 150 -9.49 4.51 -11.60
CA MET A 150 -10.05 4.28 -10.26
C MET A 150 -10.83 5.50 -9.73
N PHE A 151 -10.35 6.71 -10.02
CA PHE A 151 -10.94 7.99 -9.62
C PHE A 151 -12.32 8.22 -10.26
N LEU A 152 -12.49 7.82 -11.52
CA LEU A 152 -13.78 7.86 -12.24
C LEU A 152 -14.90 7.06 -11.54
N ASN A 153 -14.58 6.07 -10.72
CA ASN A 153 -15.60 5.24 -10.07
C ASN A 153 -16.41 5.99 -9.00
N TYR A 154 -15.92 7.14 -8.51
CA TYR A 154 -16.58 7.89 -7.45
C TYR A 154 -16.54 9.41 -7.60
N ASP A 155 -15.55 9.98 -8.29
CA ASP A 155 -15.47 11.43 -8.40
C ASP A 155 -16.47 11.99 -9.42
N LEU A 156 -17.36 12.87 -8.94
CA LEU A 156 -18.46 13.43 -9.73
C LEU A 156 -17.97 14.31 -10.88
N LEU A 157 -16.87 15.06 -10.68
CA LEU A 157 -16.33 15.93 -11.71
C LEU A 157 -15.54 15.13 -12.75
N ALA A 158 -14.78 14.11 -12.32
CA ALA A 158 -14.09 13.20 -13.24
C ALA A 158 -15.08 12.42 -14.11
N GLN A 159 -16.21 11.97 -13.55
CA GLN A 159 -17.29 11.31 -14.31
C GLN A 159 -17.88 12.23 -15.39
N ARG A 160 -17.94 13.54 -15.14
CA ARG A 160 -18.42 14.55 -16.09
C ARG A 160 -17.35 14.92 -17.12
N TRP A 161 -16.08 14.98 -16.71
CA TRP A 161 -14.95 15.35 -17.56
C TRP A 161 -13.74 14.45 -17.29
N VAL A 162 -13.60 13.37 -18.07
CA VAL A 162 -12.57 12.33 -17.84
C VAL A 162 -11.14 12.89 -17.76
N ARG A 163 -10.82 13.91 -18.57
CA ARG A 163 -9.49 14.54 -18.57
C ARG A 163 -9.13 15.19 -17.24
N TYR A 164 -10.12 15.59 -16.43
CA TYR A 164 -9.89 16.08 -15.07
C TYR A 164 -9.18 15.03 -14.20
N GLY A 165 -9.54 13.75 -14.33
CA GLY A 165 -8.89 12.67 -13.57
C GLY A 165 -7.39 12.53 -13.85
N TYR A 166 -6.94 12.93 -15.04
CA TYR A 166 -5.51 12.96 -15.40
C TYR A 166 -4.78 14.20 -14.88
N ILE A 167 -5.49 15.32 -14.75
CA ILE A 167 -4.93 16.60 -14.30
C ILE A 167 -4.87 16.67 -12.77
N TYR A 168 -5.83 16.04 -12.08
CA TYR A 168 -5.98 16.08 -10.63
C TYR A 168 -4.69 15.78 -9.85
N PRO A 169 -3.94 14.69 -10.12
CA PRO A 169 -2.72 14.37 -9.37
C PRO A 169 -1.67 15.49 -9.43
N PHE A 170 -1.57 16.18 -10.57
CA PHE A 170 -0.63 17.29 -10.74
C PHE A 170 -1.07 18.54 -9.99
N VAL A 171 -2.37 18.86 -10.03
CA VAL A 171 -2.93 19.99 -9.29
C VAL A 171 -2.75 19.80 -7.79
N GLU A 172 -3.05 18.60 -7.28
CA GLU A 172 -2.91 18.29 -5.87
C GLU A 172 -1.45 18.30 -5.42
N THR A 173 -0.56 17.62 -6.14
CA THR A 173 0.88 17.58 -5.80
C THR A 173 1.48 18.99 -5.88
N GLY A 174 1.15 19.74 -6.94
CA GLY A 174 1.60 21.12 -7.12
C GLY A 174 1.08 22.05 -6.03
N ALA A 175 -0.19 21.93 -5.64
CA ALA A 175 -0.75 22.68 -4.53
C ALA A 175 -0.04 22.36 -3.21
N GLY A 176 0.21 21.09 -2.91
CA GLY A 176 0.96 20.68 -1.72
C GLY A 176 2.38 21.26 -1.67
N LEU A 177 3.10 21.26 -2.79
CA LEU A 177 4.43 21.86 -2.90
C LEU A 177 4.42 23.38 -2.71
N LEU A 178 3.48 24.08 -3.36
CA LEU A 178 3.33 25.53 -3.25
C LEU A 178 2.94 25.95 -1.83
N MET A 179 2.02 25.20 -1.21
CA MET A 179 1.58 25.41 0.16
C MET A 179 2.71 25.15 1.17
N MET A 180 3.54 24.13 0.96
CA MET A 180 4.74 23.86 1.76
C MET A 180 5.74 25.02 1.67
N ALA A 181 6.02 25.49 0.44
CA ALA A 181 6.93 26.60 0.18
C ALA A 181 6.38 27.94 0.70
N GLY A 182 5.08 28.07 0.89
CA GLY A 182 4.43 29.34 1.22
C GLY A 182 4.42 30.34 0.06
N VAL A 183 4.56 29.85 -1.19
CA VAL A 183 4.62 30.67 -2.40
C VAL A 183 3.33 30.47 -3.20
N LEU A 184 2.83 31.53 -3.84
CA LEU A 184 1.66 31.48 -4.72
C LEU A 184 0.38 30.97 -4.01
N THR A 185 0.30 31.16 -2.70
CA THR A 185 -0.78 30.68 -1.84
C THR A 185 -2.15 31.23 -2.23
N TRP A 186 -2.19 32.44 -2.78
CA TRP A 186 -3.38 33.07 -3.35
C TRP A 186 -3.98 32.30 -4.53
N LEU A 187 -3.18 31.50 -5.23
CA LEU A 187 -3.62 30.66 -6.35
C LEU A 187 -3.80 29.20 -5.92
N SER A 188 -2.84 28.65 -5.16
CA SER A 188 -2.87 27.26 -4.75
C SER A 188 -3.97 26.95 -3.74
N ALA A 189 -4.25 27.85 -2.79
CA ALA A 189 -5.27 27.62 -1.76
C ALA A 189 -6.70 27.60 -2.32
N PRO A 190 -7.15 28.53 -3.19
CA PRO A 190 -8.46 28.42 -3.83
C PRO A 190 -8.60 27.20 -4.74
N ALA A 191 -7.53 26.85 -5.49
CA ALA A 191 -7.53 25.66 -6.34
C ALA A 191 -7.68 24.38 -5.51
N ALA A 192 -6.89 24.25 -4.43
CA ALA A 192 -6.98 23.12 -3.51
C ALA A 192 -8.36 23.06 -2.83
N LEU A 193 -8.91 24.20 -2.39
CA LEU A 193 -10.23 24.26 -1.77
C LEU A 193 -11.34 23.79 -2.71
N PHE A 194 -11.30 24.21 -3.98
CA PHE A 194 -12.27 23.80 -4.99
C PHE A 194 -12.20 22.30 -5.27
N VAL A 195 -11.00 21.80 -5.54
CA VAL A 195 -10.73 20.39 -5.85
C VAL A 195 -11.08 19.49 -4.66
N ALA A 196 -10.65 19.88 -3.45
CA ALA A 196 -10.91 19.15 -2.22
C ALA A 196 -12.39 19.19 -1.82
N GLY A 197 -13.08 20.30 -2.06
CA GLY A 197 -14.52 20.42 -1.82
C GLY A 197 -15.33 19.46 -2.68
N ILE A 198 -15.03 19.41 -3.98
CA ILE A 198 -15.64 18.45 -4.90
C ILE A 198 -15.30 17.02 -4.48
N GLY A 199 -14.02 16.74 -4.20
CA GLY A 199 -13.56 15.42 -3.76
C GLY A 199 -14.24 14.94 -2.48
N ALA A 200 -14.40 15.82 -1.48
CA ALA A 200 -15.10 15.51 -0.23
C ALA A 200 -16.57 15.14 -0.48
N ILE A 201 -17.28 15.91 -1.31
CA ILE A 201 -18.68 15.63 -1.67
C ILE A 201 -18.78 14.31 -2.44
N SER A 202 -17.90 14.08 -3.40
CA SER A 202 -17.81 12.84 -4.18
C SER A 202 -17.62 11.61 -3.28
N VAL A 203 -16.64 11.65 -2.37
CA VAL A 203 -16.34 10.55 -1.43
C VAL A 203 -17.49 10.35 -0.44
N PHE A 204 -18.03 11.45 0.10
CA PHE A 204 -19.15 11.39 1.04
C PHE A 204 -20.36 10.71 0.39
N LYS A 205 -20.73 11.12 -0.83
CA LYS A 205 -21.81 10.48 -1.58
C LYS A 205 -21.51 9.01 -1.85
N ALA A 206 -20.35 8.67 -2.40
CA ALA A 206 -20.02 7.30 -2.79
C ALA A 206 -20.00 6.32 -1.61
N VAL A 207 -19.55 6.77 -0.43
CA VAL A 207 -19.31 5.91 0.73
C VAL A 207 -20.48 5.92 1.71
N TYR A 208 -21.03 7.09 2.03
CA TYR A 208 -22.07 7.22 3.05
C TYR A 208 -23.49 7.13 2.48
N ILE A 209 -23.70 7.60 1.25
CA ILE A 209 -25.02 7.53 0.59
C ILE A 209 -25.12 6.24 -0.24
N ASP A 210 -24.20 6.05 -1.18
CA ASP A 210 -24.24 4.92 -2.13
C ASP A 210 -23.71 3.60 -1.52
N LYS A 211 -23.17 3.65 -0.29
CA LYS A 211 -22.60 2.51 0.47
C LYS A 211 -21.67 1.61 -0.37
N ARG A 212 -20.89 2.21 -1.28
CA ARG A 212 -19.98 1.46 -2.16
C ARG A 212 -18.70 1.09 -1.42
N GLU A 213 -18.33 -0.18 -1.43
CA GLU A 213 -17.01 -0.63 -0.97
C GLU A 213 -15.96 -0.39 -2.06
N LEU A 214 -15.40 0.83 -2.09
CA LEU A 214 -14.40 1.22 -3.07
C LEU A 214 -12.99 1.21 -2.48
N LYS A 215 -12.02 0.85 -3.32
CA LYS A 215 -10.59 0.94 -3.01
C LYS A 215 -10.12 2.38 -3.17
N CYS A 216 -9.22 2.81 -2.29
CA CYS A 216 -8.66 4.14 -2.27
C CYS A 216 -7.69 4.34 -3.44
N ALA A 217 -7.94 5.36 -4.28
CA ALA A 217 -7.02 5.72 -5.35
C ALA A 217 -5.79 6.50 -4.84
N CYS A 218 -5.84 7.02 -3.60
CA CYS A 218 -4.81 7.91 -3.06
C CYS A 218 -3.46 7.24 -2.75
N VAL A 219 -3.42 5.90 -2.75
CA VAL A 219 -2.18 5.12 -2.51
C VAL A 219 -1.74 4.40 -3.80
N GLY A 220 -2.18 4.89 -4.96
CA GLY A 220 -2.00 4.18 -6.22
C GLY A 220 -2.97 3.01 -6.36
N GLY A 221 -3.27 2.64 -7.60
CA GLY A 221 -4.38 1.74 -7.93
C GLY A 221 -4.26 0.29 -7.46
N ASP A 222 -3.17 -0.10 -6.78
CA ASP A 222 -2.93 -1.47 -6.27
C ASP A 222 -3.20 -1.65 -4.78
N SER A 223 -3.73 -0.63 -4.11
CA SER A 223 -3.96 -0.70 -2.67
C SER A 223 -5.30 -1.37 -2.33
N LYS A 224 -5.30 -2.25 -1.32
CA LYS A 224 -6.52 -2.77 -0.66
C LYS A 224 -7.02 -1.82 0.43
N VAL A 225 -6.65 -0.54 0.34
CA VAL A 225 -7.01 0.47 1.33
C VAL A 225 -8.46 0.87 1.07
N PRO A 226 -9.35 0.86 2.06
CA PRO A 226 -10.71 1.35 1.88
C PRO A 226 -10.71 2.87 1.67
N LEU A 227 -11.41 3.34 0.64
CA LEU A 227 -11.47 4.75 0.24
C LEU A 227 -12.01 5.67 1.35
N GLY A 228 -13.06 5.21 2.05
CA GLY A 228 -13.98 6.06 2.81
C GLY A 228 -13.35 7.01 3.81
N PHE A 229 -12.88 6.47 4.94
CA PHE A 229 -12.40 7.32 6.04
C PHE A 229 -11.16 8.13 5.66
N ILE A 230 -10.21 7.49 4.96
CA ILE A 230 -8.90 8.10 4.68
C ILE A 230 -9.02 9.25 3.68
N SER A 231 -9.71 9.02 2.56
CA SER A 231 -9.85 10.05 1.53
C SER A 231 -10.73 11.22 2.00
N LEU A 232 -11.73 10.95 2.85
CA LEU A 232 -12.51 12.04 3.45
C LEU A 232 -11.66 12.88 4.40
N THR A 233 -10.86 12.26 5.28
CA THR A 233 -9.95 12.99 6.17
C THR A 233 -8.92 13.80 5.39
N GLU A 234 -8.36 13.24 4.31
CA GLU A 234 -7.44 13.95 3.41
C GLU A 234 -8.08 15.22 2.83
N ASN A 235 -9.25 15.11 2.21
CA ASN A 235 -9.94 16.27 1.63
C ASN A 235 -10.28 17.34 2.69
N LEU A 236 -10.68 16.92 3.89
CA LEU A 236 -10.94 17.85 5.00
C LEU A 236 -9.67 18.56 5.50
N MET A 237 -8.53 17.85 5.56
CA MET A 237 -7.24 18.46 5.90
C MET A 237 -6.82 19.48 4.85
N MET A 238 -7.00 19.18 3.57
CA MET A 238 -6.73 20.12 2.47
C MET A 238 -7.60 21.38 2.58
N ILE A 239 -8.91 21.21 2.82
CA ILE A 239 -9.86 22.32 3.02
C ILE A 239 -9.44 23.17 4.22
N GLY A 240 -9.14 22.54 5.35
CA GLY A 240 -8.71 23.23 6.57
C GLY A 240 -7.43 24.04 6.36
N MET A 241 -6.43 23.45 5.70
CA MET A 241 -5.17 24.14 5.41
C MET A 241 -5.37 25.27 4.40
N ALA A 242 -6.16 25.06 3.35
CA ALA A 242 -6.47 26.11 2.38
C ALA A 242 -7.15 27.31 3.04
N MET A 243 -8.16 27.09 3.90
CA MET A 243 -8.81 28.16 4.66
C MET A 243 -7.85 28.87 5.60
N TRP A 244 -7.00 28.13 6.31
CA TRP A 244 -5.99 28.70 7.21
C TRP A 244 -4.99 29.59 6.47
N MET A 245 -4.53 29.15 5.30
CA MET A 245 -3.60 29.93 4.48
C MET A 245 -4.27 31.15 3.85
N LEU A 246 -5.55 31.04 3.43
CA LEU A 246 -6.33 32.18 2.97
C LEU A 246 -6.61 33.20 4.08
N ALA A 247 -6.78 32.76 5.33
CA ALA A 247 -6.94 33.65 6.48
C ALA A 247 -5.64 34.37 6.91
N LYS A 248 -4.48 33.87 6.47
CA LYS A 248 -3.16 34.46 6.73
C LYS A 248 -2.67 35.38 5.60
N LEU A 249 -3.32 35.36 4.44
CA LEU A 249 -3.07 36.24 3.29
C LEU A 249 -3.58 37.66 3.57
#